data_AF-A0A429FUJ2-F1
#
_entry.id   AF-A0A429FUJ2-F1
#
_cell.length_a   1.000
_cell.length_b   1.000
_cell.length_c   1.000
_cell.angle_alpha   90.00
_cell.angle_beta   90.00
_cell.angle_gamma   90.00
#
_symmetry.space_group_name_H-M   'P 1'
#
loop_
_entity.id
_entity.type
_entity.pdbx_description
1 polymer ?
#
loop_
_entity_poly.entity_id
_entity_poly.type
_entity_poly.pdbx_seq_one_letter_code
_entity_poly.pdbx_strand_id
1 'polypeptide(L)'
;MTTPRDVFDELSAHITARRWEEIFALYAEDAVVENPQRPPVPARYEGRQTLRKNFGGGLNVRMDRSDVLIHGTTDPEVIIAEYRNVGEALDTGKSFDIANIQVLRVRDGLIAHSRDYHDYLRLIAAQDGLDDLKKSFETAERELTPVPPRPASTADPRSPRGVFERLAYGVADGDWAGLPDLYAEETHVTHPFLPGAEALKTREDLREHFKFGEQGKVRFQVRDLVLHETLDPEVVIGEFDYQGTAGDSAEFRLSNIFVLRVRDGLIVESRDYADHLAIAAATGRLGELFARR
;
A
#
# COMPACT_ATOMS: atom_id res chain seq x y z
N MET A 1 10.10 -18.19 -21.91
CA MET A 1 9.28 -18.42 -20.70
C MET A 1 8.60 -17.10 -20.39
N THR A 2 7.32 -17.11 -20.04
CA THR A 2 6.57 -15.90 -19.67
C THR A 2 7.11 -15.39 -18.33
N THR A 3 7.58 -14.15 -18.29
CA THR A 3 8.10 -13.52 -17.06
C THR A 3 6.95 -12.93 -16.22
N PRO A 4 7.15 -12.66 -14.91
CA PRO A 4 6.13 -11.97 -14.11
C PRO A 4 5.72 -10.62 -14.70
N ARG A 5 6.65 -9.91 -15.36
CA ARG A 5 6.36 -8.65 -16.06
C ARG A 5 5.42 -8.86 -17.25
N ASP A 6 5.66 -9.89 -18.06
CA ASP A 6 4.77 -10.20 -19.19
C ASP A 6 3.34 -10.50 -18.70
N VAL A 7 3.22 -11.27 -17.60
CA VAL A 7 1.91 -11.57 -16.97
C VAL A 7 1.23 -10.31 -16.44
N PHE A 8 1.95 -9.38 -15.83
CA PHE A 8 1.40 -8.10 -15.36
C PHE A 8 0.94 -7.20 -16.51
N ASP A 9 1.70 -7.16 -17.61
CA ASP A 9 1.34 -6.40 -18.80
C ASP A 9 0.09 -6.98 -19.46
N GLU A 10 -0.01 -8.32 -19.54
CA GLU A 10 -1.21 -9.00 -20.03
C GLU A 10 -2.43 -8.79 -19.13
N LEU A 11 -2.26 -8.95 -17.80
CA LEU A 11 -3.30 -8.69 -16.81
C LEU A 11 -3.90 -7.30 -16.99
N SER A 12 -3.04 -6.30 -17.14
CA SER A 12 -3.49 -4.94 -17.35
C SER A 12 -4.22 -4.72 -18.65
N ALA A 13 -3.70 -5.29 -19.74
CA ALA A 13 -4.32 -5.13 -21.04
C ALA A 13 -5.75 -5.69 -21.00
N HIS A 14 -5.95 -6.83 -20.32
CA HIS A 14 -7.28 -7.41 -20.14
C HIS A 14 -8.16 -6.59 -19.18
N ILE A 15 -7.61 -5.99 -18.11
CA ILE A 15 -8.34 -5.06 -17.22
C ILE A 15 -8.85 -3.84 -18.00
N THR A 16 -7.97 -3.16 -18.75
CA THR A 16 -8.34 -1.99 -19.56
C THR A 16 -9.34 -2.37 -20.65
N ALA A 17 -9.17 -3.53 -21.29
CA ALA A 17 -10.11 -4.05 -22.29
C ALA A 17 -11.39 -4.67 -21.69
N ARG A 18 -11.50 -4.75 -20.35
CA ARG A 18 -12.61 -5.38 -19.60
C ARG A 18 -12.89 -6.83 -20.02
N ARG A 19 -11.82 -7.58 -20.29
CA ARG A 19 -11.82 -8.99 -20.70
C ARG A 19 -11.74 -9.92 -19.48
N TRP A 20 -12.84 -10.01 -18.73
CA TRP A 20 -12.85 -10.64 -17.41
C TRP A 20 -12.49 -12.13 -17.41
N GLU A 21 -12.94 -12.90 -18.41
CA GLU A 21 -12.61 -14.32 -18.48
C GLU A 21 -11.11 -14.56 -18.73
N GLU A 22 -10.50 -13.71 -19.55
CA GLU A 22 -9.06 -13.69 -19.82
C GLU A 22 -8.27 -13.26 -18.58
N ILE A 23 -8.74 -12.28 -17.82
CA ILE A 23 -8.15 -11.92 -16.52
C ILE A 23 -8.10 -13.14 -15.60
N PHE A 24 -9.22 -13.84 -15.41
CA PHE A 24 -9.25 -14.99 -14.52
C PHE A 24 -8.47 -16.20 -15.05
N ALA A 25 -8.17 -16.26 -16.35
CA ALA A 25 -7.30 -17.31 -16.90
C ALA A 25 -5.83 -17.13 -16.48
N LEU A 26 -5.41 -15.91 -16.14
CA LEU A 26 -4.04 -15.60 -15.69
C LEU A 26 -3.75 -16.05 -14.27
N TYR A 27 -4.76 -16.25 -13.42
CA TYR A 27 -4.58 -16.68 -12.04
C TYR A 27 -4.41 -18.18 -11.95
N ALA A 28 -3.54 -18.72 -11.09
CA ALA A 28 -3.49 -20.14 -10.75
C ALA A 28 -4.83 -20.64 -10.17
N GLU A 29 -5.08 -21.95 -10.18
CA GLU A 29 -6.35 -22.50 -9.67
C GLU A 29 -6.56 -22.20 -8.18
N ASP A 30 -5.48 -22.23 -7.41
CA ASP A 30 -5.37 -21.95 -5.99
C ASP A 30 -4.90 -20.52 -5.68
N ALA A 31 -4.93 -19.62 -6.67
CA ALA A 31 -4.41 -18.28 -6.51
C ALA A 31 -5.06 -17.51 -5.37
N VAL A 32 -4.26 -16.68 -4.71
CA VAL A 32 -4.71 -15.81 -3.62
C VAL A 32 -4.69 -14.35 -4.08
N VAL A 33 -5.75 -13.60 -3.81
CA VAL A 33 -5.77 -12.14 -3.96
C VAL A 33 -6.10 -11.50 -2.63
N GLU A 34 -5.27 -10.56 -2.20
CA GLU A 34 -5.45 -9.79 -0.97
C GLU A 34 -5.54 -8.31 -1.29
N ASN A 35 -6.44 -7.61 -0.62
CA ASN A 35 -6.58 -6.16 -0.65
C ASN A 35 -6.31 -5.63 0.76
N PRO A 36 -5.05 -5.32 1.12
CA PRO A 36 -4.65 -5.16 2.51
C PRO A 36 -5.31 -3.99 3.24
N GLN A 37 -5.81 -3.00 2.50
CA GLN A 37 -6.42 -1.76 3.02
C GLN A 37 -7.95 -1.70 2.79
N ARG A 38 -8.56 -2.79 2.29
CA ARG A 38 -9.99 -2.86 2.01
C ARG A 38 -10.71 -3.68 3.07
N PRO A 39 -11.79 -3.19 3.69
CA PRO A 39 -12.65 -3.97 4.60
C PRO A 39 -13.33 -5.21 3.96
N PRO A 40 -13.51 -6.33 4.71
CA PRO A 40 -12.89 -6.61 6.02
C PRO A 40 -11.37 -6.54 5.89
N VAL A 41 -10.63 -5.94 6.83
CA VAL A 41 -9.21 -5.58 6.61
C VAL A 41 -8.31 -6.72 7.12
N PRO A 42 -7.66 -7.54 6.25
CA PRO A 42 -7.57 -7.42 4.79
C PRO A 42 -8.64 -8.26 4.06
N ALA A 43 -9.13 -7.78 2.91
CA ALA A 43 -10.09 -8.54 2.12
C ALA A 43 -9.32 -9.58 1.31
N ARG A 44 -9.68 -10.85 1.45
CA ARG A 44 -8.93 -11.99 0.93
C ARG A 44 -9.83 -12.94 0.13
N TYR A 45 -9.32 -13.38 -1.02
CA TYR A 45 -10.01 -14.28 -1.93
C TYR A 45 -9.08 -15.41 -2.33
N GLU A 46 -9.55 -16.66 -2.18
CA GLU A 46 -8.76 -17.85 -2.46
C GLU A 46 -9.41 -18.69 -3.56
N GLY A 47 -8.61 -19.01 -4.58
CA GLY A 47 -8.97 -19.82 -5.71
C GLY A 47 -9.59 -19.05 -6.87
N ARG A 48 -9.23 -19.46 -8.10
CA ARG A 48 -9.68 -18.85 -9.36
C ARG A 48 -11.20 -18.77 -9.48
N GLN A 49 -11.91 -19.80 -9.01
CA GLN A 49 -13.38 -19.85 -9.02
C GLN A 49 -14.00 -18.81 -8.07
N THR A 50 -13.38 -18.58 -6.90
CA THR A 50 -13.78 -17.52 -5.97
C THR A 50 -13.57 -16.16 -6.60
N LEU A 51 -12.44 -15.93 -7.30
CA LEU A 51 -12.19 -14.69 -8.03
C LEU A 51 -13.26 -14.45 -9.11
N ARG A 52 -13.54 -15.47 -9.95
CA ARG A 52 -14.61 -15.42 -10.94
C ARG A 52 -15.96 -15.05 -10.33
N LYS A 53 -16.33 -15.68 -9.22
CA LYS A 53 -17.60 -15.42 -8.53
C LYS A 53 -17.69 -13.98 -8.01
N ASN A 54 -16.62 -13.45 -7.41
CA ASN A 54 -16.64 -12.14 -6.76
C ASN A 54 -16.41 -10.97 -7.72
N PHE A 55 -15.66 -11.18 -8.80
CA PHE A 55 -15.24 -10.13 -9.73
C PHE A 55 -15.75 -10.33 -11.16
N GLY A 56 -16.52 -11.39 -11.44
CA GLY A 56 -17.01 -11.72 -12.79
C GLY A 56 -18.01 -10.71 -13.36
N GLY A 57 -18.67 -9.94 -12.50
CA GLY A 57 -19.46 -8.76 -12.92
C GLY A 57 -18.59 -7.60 -13.40
N GLY A 58 -17.28 -7.67 -13.14
CA GLY A 58 -16.31 -6.64 -13.46
C GLY A 58 -16.41 -5.41 -12.57
N LEU A 59 -15.44 -4.51 -12.75
CA LEU A 59 -15.55 -3.14 -12.26
C LEU A 59 -16.41 -2.33 -13.24
N ASN A 60 -17.34 -1.55 -12.73
CA ASN A 60 -18.15 -0.65 -13.55
C ASN A 60 -17.46 0.70 -13.80
N VAL A 61 -16.23 0.61 -14.30
CA VAL A 61 -15.37 1.76 -14.63
C VAL A 61 -14.79 1.58 -16.03
N ARG A 62 -14.42 2.68 -16.67
CA ARG A 62 -13.50 2.67 -17.82
C ARG A 62 -12.22 3.35 -17.36
N MET A 63 -11.07 2.73 -17.59
CA MET A 63 -9.79 3.29 -17.19
C MET A 63 -8.66 2.84 -18.09
N ASP A 64 -7.68 3.72 -18.24
CA ASP A 64 -6.39 3.45 -18.84
C ASP A 64 -5.31 3.50 -17.76
N ARG A 65 -4.27 2.70 -17.96
CA ARG A 65 -3.12 2.67 -17.07
C ARG A 65 -2.03 3.62 -17.58
N SER A 66 -1.46 4.42 -16.68
CA SER A 66 -0.31 5.29 -16.96
C SER A 66 0.78 5.14 -15.90
N ASP A 67 1.95 5.72 -16.19
CA ASP A 67 3.05 5.89 -15.23
C ASP A 67 3.48 4.59 -14.54
N VAL A 68 3.60 3.51 -15.33
CA VAL A 68 3.97 2.19 -14.84
C VAL A 68 5.47 2.13 -14.54
N LEU A 69 5.79 1.80 -13.28
CA LEU A 69 7.13 1.48 -12.81
C LEU A 69 7.14 0.05 -12.26
N ILE A 70 8.03 -0.80 -12.81
CA ILE A 70 8.18 -2.19 -12.38
C ILE A 70 9.50 -2.35 -11.62
N HIS A 71 9.40 -2.83 -10.39
CA HIS A 71 10.52 -3.29 -9.58
C HIS A 71 10.64 -4.81 -9.71
N GLY A 72 11.72 -5.26 -10.36
CA GLY A 72 12.14 -6.65 -10.24
C GLY A 72 12.72 -6.88 -8.84
N THR A 73 12.45 -8.06 -8.26
CA THR A 73 13.03 -8.45 -6.97
C THR A 73 14.13 -9.49 -7.14
N THR A 74 14.85 -9.78 -6.06
CA THR A 74 15.81 -10.90 -6.01
C THR A 74 15.11 -12.26 -6.04
N ASP A 75 13.81 -12.35 -5.72
CA ASP A 75 12.97 -13.49 -6.03
C ASP A 75 12.46 -13.37 -7.49
N PRO A 76 12.91 -14.23 -8.42
CA PRO A 76 12.55 -14.10 -9.84
C PRO A 76 11.06 -14.33 -10.11
N GLU A 77 10.29 -14.86 -9.16
CA GLU A 77 8.84 -15.02 -9.26
C GLU A 77 8.06 -13.76 -8.85
N VAL A 78 8.70 -12.79 -8.19
CA VAL A 78 8.03 -11.63 -7.58
C VAL A 78 8.45 -10.33 -8.26
N ILE A 79 7.43 -9.54 -8.64
CA ILE A 79 7.60 -8.14 -9.02
C ILE A 79 6.70 -7.26 -8.17
N ILE A 80 7.08 -5.99 -8.05
CA ILE A 80 6.22 -4.95 -7.50
C ILE A 80 6.00 -3.90 -8.58
N ALA A 81 4.75 -3.58 -8.87
CA ALA A 81 4.38 -2.62 -9.89
C ALA A 81 3.69 -1.40 -9.26
N GLU A 82 4.26 -0.22 -9.46
CA GLU A 82 3.64 1.07 -9.14
C GLU A 82 3.02 1.65 -10.42
N TYR A 83 1.79 2.14 -10.38
CA TYR A 83 1.12 2.69 -11.56
C TYR A 83 -0.08 3.56 -11.22
N ARG A 84 -0.53 4.37 -12.18
CA ARG A 84 -1.79 5.12 -12.09
C ARG A 84 -2.87 4.48 -12.95
N ASN A 85 -4.12 4.56 -12.48
CA ASN A 85 -5.30 4.30 -13.30
C ASN A 85 -6.08 5.60 -13.43
N VAL A 86 -6.21 6.08 -14.66
CA VAL A 86 -6.97 7.29 -15.01
C VAL A 86 -8.24 6.85 -15.73
N GLY A 87 -9.39 7.30 -15.25
CA GLY A 87 -10.64 6.76 -15.77
C GLY A 87 -11.89 7.50 -15.32
N GLU A 88 -13.02 6.83 -15.53
CA GLU A 88 -14.37 7.32 -15.23
C GLU A 88 -15.20 6.18 -14.61
N ALA A 89 -15.92 6.50 -13.53
CA ALA A 89 -16.94 5.63 -12.97
C ALA A 89 -18.22 5.72 -13.80
N LEU A 90 -18.67 4.61 -14.40
CA LEU A 90 -19.71 4.65 -15.44
C LEU A 90 -21.11 4.97 -14.90
N ASP A 91 -21.38 4.66 -13.62
CA ASP A 91 -22.68 4.96 -13.00
C ASP A 91 -22.86 6.44 -12.66
N THR A 92 -21.75 7.14 -12.35
CA THR A 92 -21.77 8.54 -11.87
C THR A 92 -21.26 9.53 -12.91
N GLY A 93 -20.52 9.07 -13.92
CA GLY A 93 -19.81 9.88 -14.90
C GLY A 93 -18.60 10.65 -14.36
N LYS A 94 -18.18 10.39 -13.11
CA LYS A 94 -17.08 11.12 -12.46
C LYS A 94 -15.75 10.52 -12.86
N SER A 95 -14.81 11.38 -13.23
CA SER A 95 -13.43 10.97 -13.47
C SER A 95 -12.70 10.67 -12.15
N PHE A 96 -11.72 9.80 -12.24
CA PHE A 96 -10.76 9.52 -11.19
C PHE A 96 -9.36 9.37 -11.75
N ASP A 97 -8.38 9.60 -10.88
CA ASP A 97 -6.98 9.35 -11.14
C ASP A 97 -6.35 8.83 -9.83
N ILE A 98 -6.12 7.52 -9.81
CA ILE A 98 -5.75 6.77 -8.61
C ILE A 98 -4.35 6.19 -8.74
N ALA A 99 -3.56 6.32 -7.68
CA ALA A 99 -2.31 5.59 -7.54
C ALA A 99 -2.60 4.13 -7.14
N ASN A 100 -1.71 3.23 -7.54
CA ASN A 100 -1.77 1.80 -7.24
C ASN A 100 -0.35 1.27 -7.01
N ILE A 101 -0.23 0.28 -6.15
CA ILE A 101 0.96 -0.55 -6.04
C ILE A 101 0.53 -2.01 -5.84
N GLN A 102 1.13 -2.91 -6.60
CA GLN A 102 0.75 -4.32 -6.62
C GLN A 102 1.98 -5.20 -6.45
N VAL A 103 1.93 -6.12 -5.50
CA VAL A 103 2.94 -7.19 -5.35
C VAL A 103 2.40 -8.44 -6.03
N LEU A 104 3.09 -8.91 -7.06
CA LEU A 104 2.64 -10.00 -7.90
C LEU A 104 3.65 -11.15 -7.87
N ARG A 105 3.21 -12.33 -7.41
CA ARG A 105 3.95 -13.58 -7.53
C ARG A 105 3.42 -14.40 -8.69
N VAL A 106 4.29 -14.74 -9.63
CA VAL A 106 3.97 -15.52 -10.82
C VAL A 106 4.80 -16.81 -10.85
N ARG A 107 4.12 -17.94 -11.02
CA ARG A 107 4.69 -19.29 -11.14
C ARG A 107 4.16 -19.96 -12.38
N ASP A 108 5.04 -20.54 -13.18
CA ASP A 108 4.67 -21.23 -14.43
C ASP A 108 3.80 -20.38 -15.38
N GLY A 109 4.01 -19.05 -15.38
CA GLY A 109 3.25 -18.10 -16.20
C GLY A 109 1.86 -17.76 -15.66
N LEU A 110 1.51 -18.18 -14.43
CA LEU A 110 0.24 -17.90 -13.76
C LEU A 110 0.47 -17.12 -12.45
N ILE A 111 -0.46 -16.22 -12.13
CA ILE A 111 -0.48 -15.46 -10.88
C ILE A 111 -0.83 -16.42 -9.74
N ALA A 112 0.12 -16.71 -8.87
CA ALA A 112 -0.10 -17.52 -7.67
C ALA A 112 -0.60 -16.66 -6.50
N HIS A 113 -0.13 -15.41 -6.41
CA HIS A 113 -0.53 -14.49 -5.36
C HIS A 113 -0.46 -13.04 -5.85
N SER A 114 -1.47 -12.26 -5.50
CA SER A 114 -1.51 -10.81 -5.72
C SER A 114 -1.87 -10.10 -4.43
N ARG A 115 -1.12 -9.06 -4.08
CA ARG A 115 -1.47 -8.13 -3.00
C ARG A 115 -1.64 -6.75 -3.62
N ASP A 116 -2.87 -6.25 -3.56
CA ASP A 116 -3.31 -5.09 -4.33
C ASP A 116 -3.61 -3.91 -3.39
N TYR A 117 -2.89 -2.81 -3.59
CA TYR A 117 -3.07 -1.56 -2.86
C TYR A 117 -3.55 -0.48 -3.83
N HIS A 118 -4.66 0.17 -3.49
CA HIS A 118 -5.32 1.16 -4.33
C HIS A 118 -5.67 2.40 -3.52
N ASP A 119 -5.72 3.56 -4.17
CA ASP A 119 -6.37 4.74 -3.61
C ASP A 119 -7.91 4.54 -3.60
N TYR A 120 -8.38 3.77 -2.61
CA TYR A 120 -9.81 3.49 -2.42
C TYR A 120 -10.60 4.76 -2.14
N LEU A 121 -10.00 5.76 -1.48
CA LEU A 121 -10.70 7.01 -1.18
C LEU A 121 -11.12 7.71 -2.47
N ARG A 122 -10.18 7.92 -3.41
CA ARG A 122 -10.49 8.54 -4.71
C ARG A 122 -11.42 7.69 -5.56
N LEU A 123 -11.18 6.38 -5.63
CA LEU A 123 -12.02 5.48 -6.44
C LEU A 123 -13.47 5.48 -5.94
N ILE A 124 -13.68 5.30 -4.64
CA ILE A 124 -15.02 5.23 -4.05
C ILE A 124 -15.69 6.62 -4.04
N ALA A 125 -14.92 7.71 -3.93
CA ALA A 125 -15.45 9.06 -4.10
C ALA A 125 -16.00 9.33 -5.51
N ALA A 126 -15.36 8.79 -6.55
CA ALA A 126 -15.87 8.87 -7.92
C ALA A 126 -17.15 8.04 -8.10
N GLN A 127 -17.32 6.96 -7.31
CA GLN A 127 -18.51 6.11 -7.33
C GLN A 127 -19.64 6.58 -6.39
N ASP A 128 -19.49 7.75 -5.75
CA ASP A 128 -20.43 8.26 -4.73
C ASP A 128 -20.68 7.30 -3.55
N GLY A 129 -19.70 6.44 -3.25
CA GLY A 129 -19.82 5.38 -2.23
C GLY A 129 -19.21 5.72 -0.86
N LEU A 130 -18.85 6.97 -0.57
CA LEU A 130 -18.12 7.31 0.67
C LEU A 130 -18.91 7.03 1.95
N ASP A 131 -20.23 7.16 1.91
CA ASP A 131 -21.08 6.84 3.06
C ASP A 131 -21.04 5.35 3.39
N ASP A 132 -21.04 4.49 2.36
CA ASP A 132 -20.94 3.05 2.54
C ASP A 132 -19.52 2.62 2.92
N LEU A 133 -18.50 3.29 2.39
CA LEU A 133 -17.11 3.11 2.84
C LEU A 133 -16.99 3.43 4.32
N LYS A 134 -17.55 4.54 4.79
CA LYS A 134 -17.54 4.92 6.21
C LYS A 134 -18.19 3.84 7.07
N LYS A 135 -19.41 3.39 6.71
CA LYS A 135 -20.09 2.30 7.43
C LYS A 135 -19.27 1.01 7.46
N SER A 136 -18.56 0.69 6.37
CA SER A 136 -17.71 -0.50 6.33
C SER A 136 -16.58 -0.43 7.36
N PHE A 137 -15.95 0.73 7.56
CA PHE A 137 -14.90 0.91 8.58
C PHE A 137 -15.44 0.91 10.02
N GLU A 138 -16.70 1.34 10.23
CA GLU A 138 -17.38 1.30 11.52
C GLU A 138 -17.79 -0.12 11.94
N THR A 139 -18.02 -1.01 10.97
CA THR A 139 -18.56 -2.36 11.20
C THR A 139 -17.58 -3.49 10.93
N ALA A 140 -16.46 -3.22 10.26
CA ALA A 140 -15.48 -4.24 9.91
C ALA A 140 -14.84 -4.84 11.16
N GLU A 141 -14.90 -6.17 11.24
CA GLU A 141 -14.01 -6.91 12.13
C GLU A 141 -12.56 -6.65 11.73
N ARG A 142 -11.71 -6.46 12.75
CA ARG A 142 -10.28 -6.25 12.58
C ARG A 142 -9.57 -7.40 13.25
N GLU A 143 -8.69 -8.06 12.49
CA GLU A 143 -7.80 -9.04 13.10
C GLU A 143 -6.77 -8.30 13.97
N LEU A 144 -6.93 -8.45 15.28
CA LEU A 144 -6.03 -7.90 16.31
C LEU A 144 -5.47 -9.07 17.13
N THR A 145 -4.57 -9.84 16.52
CA THR A 145 -3.82 -10.86 17.26
C THR A 145 -2.56 -10.25 17.89
N PRO A 146 -2.03 -10.82 18.98
CA PRO A 146 -0.81 -10.30 19.61
C PRO A 146 0.35 -10.21 18.64
N VAL A 147 1.01 -9.05 18.58
CA VAL A 147 2.17 -8.86 17.72
C VAL A 147 3.35 -9.64 18.28
N PRO A 148 4.03 -10.48 17.47
CA PRO A 148 5.24 -11.17 17.89
C PRO A 148 6.34 -10.20 18.35
N PRO A 149 7.28 -10.62 19.22
CA PRO A 149 8.43 -9.80 19.57
C PRO A 149 9.22 -9.36 18.33
N ARG A 150 9.70 -8.12 18.36
CA ARG A 150 10.59 -7.59 17.31
C ARG A 150 11.78 -8.54 17.11
N PRO A 151 12.02 -9.04 15.89
CA PRO A 151 13.21 -9.82 15.60
C PRO A 151 14.45 -8.92 15.68
N ALA A 152 15.58 -9.48 16.10
CA ALA A 152 16.85 -8.77 16.02
C ALA A 152 17.22 -8.54 14.54
N SER A 153 17.51 -7.30 14.17
CA SER A 153 18.03 -6.99 12.83
C SER A 153 19.39 -7.64 12.63
N THR A 154 19.59 -8.19 11.43
CA THR A 154 20.87 -8.74 10.98
C THR A 154 21.48 -7.94 9.82
N ALA A 155 20.80 -6.88 9.38
CA ALA A 155 21.21 -6.05 8.27
C ALA A 155 22.26 -5.01 8.70
N ASP A 156 23.11 -4.58 7.77
CA ASP A 156 23.90 -3.37 7.97
C ASP A 156 22.93 -2.18 8.16
N PRO A 157 23.02 -1.41 9.26
CA PRO A 157 22.12 -0.28 9.53
C PRO A 157 22.18 0.86 8.50
N ARG A 158 23.18 0.86 7.60
CA ARG A 158 23.30 1.79 6.46
C ARG A 158 22.86 1.16 5.12
N SER A 159 22.56 -0.14 5.08
CA SER A 159 21.96 -0.77 3.89
C SER A 159 20.49 -0.32 3.72
N PRO A 160 19.90 -0.41 2.52
CA PRO A 160 18.48 -0.12 2.32
C PRO A 160 17.59 -0.89 3.29
N ARG A 161 17.85 -2.19 3.47
CA ARG A 161 17.16 -3.04 4.45
C ARG A 161 17.25 -2.50 5.87
N GLY A 162 18.47 -2.21 6.34
CA GLY A 162 18.68 -1.70 7.71
C GLY A 162 18.07 -0.33 7.92
N VAL A 163 18.08 0.55 6.92
CA VAL A 163 17.42 1.86 6.96
C VAL A 163 15.90 1.71 7.03
N PHE A 164 15.30 0.80 6.24
CA PHE A 164 13.87 0.52 6.31
C PHE A 164 13.46 0.01 7.69
N GLU A 165 14.18 -0.98 8.22
CA GLU A 165 13.91 -1.53 9.57
C GLU A 165 14.02 -0.43 10.64
N ARG A 166 15.03 0.44 10.56
CA ARG A 166 15.18 1.59 11.48
C ARG A 166 14.03 2.59 11.36
N LEU A 167 13.54 2.88 10.15
CA LEU A 167 12.38 3.75 9.95
C LEU A 167 11.12 3.13 10.59
N ALA A 168 10.79 1.90 10.21
CA ALA A 168 9.56 1.23 10.66
C ALA A 168 9.55 1.04 12.19
N TYR A 169 10.66 0.56 12.75
CA TYR A 169 10.76 0.37 14.20
C TYR A 169 10.94 1.68 14.97
N GLY A 170 11.58 2.70 14.40
CA GLY A 170 11.70 4.02 15.01
C GLY A 170 10.33 4.70 15.19
N VAL A 171 9.43 4.57 14.22
CA VAL A 171 8.02 5.00 14.35
C VAL A 171 7.31 4.23 15.48
N ALA A 172 7.48 2.90 15.55
CA ALA A 172 6.88 2.09 16.62
C ALA A 172 7.44 2.42 18.02
N ASP A 173 8.72 2.78 18.10
CA ASP A 173 9.38 3.20 19.35
C ASP A 173 9.06 4.64 19.74
N GLY A 174 8.41 5.41 18.85
CA GLY A 174 8.12 6.82 19.07
C GLY A 174 9.36 7.71 19.03
N ASP A 175 10.40 7.32 18.28
CA ASP A 175 11.64 8.09 18.09
C ASP A 175 11.44 9.26 17.09
N TRP A 176 10.40 10.07 17.30
CA TRP A 176 9.97 11.10 16.36
C TRP A 176 11.08 12.13 16.06
N ALA A 177 11.91 12.43 17.06
CA ALA A 177 13.03 13.36 16.92
C ALA A 177 14.20 12.78 16.10
N GLY A 178 14.43 11.46 16.16
CA GLY A 178 15.50 10.78 15.43
C GLY A 178 15.13 10.38 13.99
N LEU A 179 13.84 10.21 13.69
CA LEU A 179 13.37 9.79 12.36
C LEU A 179 13.83 10.71 11.20
N PRO A 180 13.78 12.05 11.29
CA PRO A 180 14.28 12.94 10.23
C PRO A 180 15.75 12.69 9.83
N ASP A 181 16.59 12.21 10.75
CA ASP A 181 18.01 11.95 10.50
C ASP A 181 18.25 10.70 9.63
N LEU A 182 17.21 9.88 9.42
CA LEU A 182 17.24 8.77 8.44
C LEU A 182 17.20 9.26 7.00
N TYR A 183 16.76 10.49 6.76
CA TYR A 183 16.59 11.05 5.42
C TYR A 183 17.79 11.90 5.04
N ALA A 184 18.02 12.06 3.74
CA ALA A 184 18.99 13.02 3.23
C ALA A 184 18.48 14.47 3.42
N GLU A 185 19.39 15.45 3.40
CA GLU A 185 19.03 16.86 3.55
C GLU A 185 18.06 17.32 2.46
N GLU A 186 18.34 16.91 1.23
CA GLU A 186 17.40 16.93 0.10
C GLU A 186 16.81 15.53 -0.07
N THR A 187 15.50 15.42 0.01
CA THR A 187 14.76 14.16 -0.11
C THR A 187 13.48 14.38 -0.92
N HIS A 188 12.72 13.31 -1.17
CA HIS A 188 11.42 13.41 -1.81
C HIS A 188 10.49 12.34 -1.24
N VAL A 189 9.66 12.73 -0.27
CA VAL A 189 8.67 11.85 0.35
C VAL A 189 7.28 12.21 -0.15
N THR A 190 6.54 11.22 -0.63
CA THR A 190 5.15 11.40 -1.07
C THR A 190 4.21 10.41 -0.38
N HIS A 191 2.94 10.80 -0.28
CA HIS A 191 1.87 9.98 0.32
C HIS A 191 0.79 9.75 -0.75
N PRO A 192 0.94 8.76 -1.64
CA PRO A 192 0.09 8.64 -2.83
C PRO A 192 -1.40 8.44 -2.52
N PHE A 193 -1.73 7.93 -1.33
CA PHE A 193 -3.11 7.69 -0.87
C PHE A 193 -3.66 8.79 0.05
N LEU A 194 -2.93 9.89 0.26
CA LEU A 194 -3.39 11.02 1.08
C LEU A 194 -3.77 12.21 0.18
N PRO A 195 -5.07 12.53 0.04
CA PRO A 195 -5.51 13.68 -0.75
C PRO A 195 -4.90 15.00 -0.26
N GLY A 196 -4.42 15.81 -1.21
CA GLY A 196 -3.82 17.12 -0.94
C GLY A 196 -2.46 17.08 -0.25
N ALA A 197 -1.83 15.91 -0.06
CA ALA A 197 -0.51 15.83 0.53
C ALA A 197 0.55 16.41 -0.41
N GLU A 198 1.30 17.39 0.08
CA GLU A 198 2.48 17.91 -0.60
C GLU A 198 3.68 16.97 -0.40
N ALA A 199 4.58 16.95 -1.38
CA ALA A 199 5.83 16.21 -1.25
C ALA A 199 6.74 16.90 -0.21
N LEU A 200 7.27 16.13 0.74
CA LEU A 200 8.27 16.60 1.70
C LEU A 200 9.64 16.54 1.03
N LYS A 201 10.35 17.66 1.00
CA LYS A 201 11.57 17.81 0.19
C LYS A 201 12.84 17.98 1.02
N THR A 202 12.69 18.22 2.31
CA THR A 202 13.78 18.49 3.22
C THR A 202 13.60 17.76 4.56
N ARG A 203 14.68 17.66 5.34
CA ARG A 203 14.59 17.23 6.74
C ARG A 203 13.72 18.12 7.59
N GLU A 204 13.62 19.41 7.27
CA GLU A 204 12.74 20.31 8.01
C GLU A 204 11.28 20.00 7.75
N ASP A 205 10.90 19.72 6.49
CA ASP A 205 9.55 19.24 6.16
C ASP A 205 9.22 17.95 6.92
N LEU A 206 10.20 17.05 7.09
CA LEU A 206 10.04 15.83 7.86
C LEU A 206 9.91 16.07 9.37
N ARG A 207 10.66 17.01 9.94
CA ARG A 207 10.48 17.41 11.35
C ARG A 207 9.07 17.92 11.58
N GLU A 208 8.56 18.78 10.70
CA GLU A 208 7.17 19.25 10.78
C GLU A 208 6.17 18.11 10.60
N HIS A 209 6.42 17.20 9.64
CA HIS A 209 5.60 16.03 9.41
C HIS A 209 5.48 15.17 10.68
N PHE A 210 6.59 14.78 11.31
CA PHE A 210 6.58 13.85 12.45
C PHE A 210 6.00 14.42 13.76
N LYS A 211 5.75 15.73 13.85
CA LYS A 211 5.05 16.33 15.01
C LYS A 211 3.68 15.69 15.28
N PHE A 212 3.03 15.11 14.26
CA PHE A 212 1.76 14.41 14.45
C PHE A 212 1.87 13.27 15.46
N GLY A 213 2.99 12.54 15.47
CA GLY A 213 3.22 11.39 16.34
C GLY A 213 3.36 11.79 17.81
N GLU A 214 4.12 12.85 18.07
CA GLU A 214 4.30 13.44 19.40
C GLU A 214 2.97 13.94 19.98
N GLN A 215 2.17 14.63 19.16
CA GLN A 215 0.90 15.22 19.57
C GLN A 215 -0.22 14.19 19.70
N GLY A 216 -0.22 13.17 18.83
CA GLY A 216 -1.27 12.16 18.71
C GLY A 216 -1.20 11.03 19.74
N LYS A 217 -0.17 11.00 20.61
CA LYS A 217 0.08 9.90 21.56
C LYS A 217 -0.03 8.53 20.90
N VAL A 218 0.54 8.43 19.71
CA VAL A 218 0.49 7.22 18.89
C VAL A 218 1.38 6.15 19.55
N ARG A 219 0.87 4.93 19.66
CA ARG A 219 1.63 3.76 20.10
C ARG A 219 1.42 2.65 19.11
N PHE A 220 2.49 2.21 18.47
CA PHE A 220 2.45 1.16 17.46
C PHE A 220 3.42 0.03 17.78
N GLN A 221 3.12 -1.13 17.21
CA GLN A 221 4.02 -2.25 17.05
C GLN A 221 4.03 -2.61 15.57
N VAL A 222 5.21 -2.86 15.02
CA VAL A 222 5.35 -3.36 13.65
C VAL A 222 5.01 -4.85 13.64
N ARG A 223 4.14 -5.24 12.71
CA ARG A 223 3.65 -6.60 12.51
C ARG A 223 3.87 -7.01 11.05
N ASP A 224 4.11 -8.31 10.83
CA ASP A 224 4.16 -8.94 9.50
C ASP A 224 5.06 -8.21 8.49
N LEU A 225 6.21 -7.68 8.94
CA LEU A 225 7.17 -6.98 8.10
C LEU A 225 7.84 -7.94 7.10
N VAL A 226 7.55 -7.73 5.82
CA VAL A 226 8.17 -8.38 4.67
C VAL A 226 8.94 -7.34 3.88
N LEU A 227 10.21 -7.61 3.59
CA LEU A 227 11.06 -6.74 2.78
C LEU A 227 11.41 -7.44 1.47
N HIS A 228 11.17 -6.73 0.37
CA HIS A 228 11.53 -7.11 -0.98
C HIS A 228 12.81 -6.37 -1.36
N GLU A 229 13.91 -7.11 -1.47
CA GLU A 229 15.14 -6.60 -2.08
C GLU A 229 14.94 -6.51 -3.58
N THR A 230 15.20 -5.34 -4.16
CA THR A 230 15.00 -5.12 -5.59
C THR A 230 16.29 -5.33 -6.38
N LEU A 231 16.17 -5.42 -7.71
CA LEU A 231 17.33 -5.47 -8.60
C LEU A 231 18.08 -4.13 -8.68
N ASP A 232 17.47 -3.02 -8.25
CA ASP A 232 18.16 -1.76 -7.98
C ASP A 232 18.69 -1.80 -6.53
N PRO A 233 20.01 -1.83 -6.31
CA PRO A 233 20.57 -1.97 -4.98
C PRO A 233 20.31 -0.77 -4.07
N GLU A 234 19.84 0.36 -4.59
CA GLU A 234 19.41 1.50 -3.77
C GLU A 234 17.94 1.38 -3.33
N VAL A 235 17.14 0.50 -3.93
CA VAL A 235 15.69 0.43 -3.68
C VAL A 235 15.32 -0.80 -2.86
N VAL A 236 14.56 -0.56 -1.79
CA VAL A 236 13.94 -1.59 -0.97
C VAL A 236 12.44 -1.28 -0.83
N ILE A 237 11.62 -2.31 -0.89
CA ILE A 237 10.17 -2.19 -0.74
C ILE A 237 9.75 -3.02 0.46
N GLY A 238 8.97 -2.45 1.38
CA GLY A 238 8.51 -3.18 2.55
C GLY A 238 7.00 -3.16 2.69
N GLU A 239 6.40 -4.34 2.85
CA GLU A 239 5.01 -4.53 3.26
C GLU A 239 4.96 -4.83 4.75
N PHE A 240 4.13 -4.13 5.51
CA PHE A 240 4.02 -4.35 6.95
C PHE A 240 2.78 -3.70 7.53
N ASP A 241 2.43 -4.11 8.73
CA ASP A 241 1.36 -3.50 9.50
C ASP A 241 1.90 -2.70 10.69
N TYR A 242 1.25 -1.59 11.00
CA TYR A 242 1.28 -1.05 12.36
C TYR A 242 0.02 -1.49 13.10
N GLN A 243 0.19 -2.08 14.28
CA GLN A 243 -0.90 -2.37 15.20
C GLN A 243 -0.74 -1.53 16.47
N GLY A 244 -1.80 -0.88 16.93
CA GLY A 244 -1.79 -0.14 18.18
C GLY A 244 -2.87 0.92 18.30
N THR A 245 -2.58 2.03 18.99
CA THR A 245 -3.58 3.03 19.41
C THR A 245 -3.14 4.45 19.07
N ALA A 246 -4.09 5.37 18.93
CA ALA A 246 -3.85 6.81 18.78
C ALA A 246 -4.78 7.59 19.69
N GLY A 247 -4.22 8.33 20.67
CA GLY A 247 -5.00 8.98 21.71
C GLY A 247 -5.84 7.99 22.50
N ASP A 248 -7.15 8.21 22.55
CA ASP A 248 -8.14 7.36 23.25
C ASP A 248 -8.85 6.37 22.30
N SER A 249 -8.31 6.15 21.09
CA SER A 249 -8.89 5.18 20.16
C SER A 249 -8.85 3.76 20.72
N ALA A 250 -9.80 2.92 20.27
CA ALA A 250 -9.61 1.47 20.34
C ALA A 250 -8.34 1.07 19.57
N GLU A 251 -7.80 -0.13 19.86
CA GLU A 251 -6.69 -0.68 19.08
C GLU A 251 -7.11 -0.91 17.63
N PHE A 252 -6.19 -0.64 16.70
CA PHE A 252 -6.39 -0.76 15.27
C PHE A 252 -5.14 -1.26 14.56
N ARG A 253 -5.30 -1.69 13.31
CA ARG A 253 -4.24 -2.12 12.41
C ARG A 253 -4.22 -1.23 11.17
N LEU A 254 -3.03 -0.88 10.68
CA LEU A 254 -2.79 -0.11 9.46
C LEU A 254 -1.89 -0.93 8.54
N SER A 255 -2.37 -1.32 7.36
CA SER A 255 -1.55 -2.00 6.37
C SER A 255 -0.77 -1.00 5.51
N ASN A 256 0.54 -1.16 5.39
CA ASN A 256 1.41 -0.24 4.67
C ASN A 256 2.26 -0.99 3.64
N ILE A 257 2.61 -0.29 2.56
CA ILE A 257 3.69 -0.68 1.67
C ILE A 257 4.50 0.56 1.28
N PHE A 258 5.78 0.58 1.62
CA PHE A 258 6.65 1.74 1.34
C PHE A 258 7.72 1.36 0.34
N VAL A 259 8.01 2.27 -0.59
CA VAL A 259 9.13 2.16 -1.54
C VAL A 259 10.18 3.19 -1.14
N LEU A 260 11.34 2.72 -0.68
CA LEU A 260 12.44 3.60 -0.27
C LEU A 260 13.59 3.50 -1.27
N ARG A 261 14.13 4.65 -1.67
CA ARG A 261 15.47 4.75 -2.25
C ARG A 261 16.45 5.24 -1.19
N VAL A 262 17.49 4.47 -0.96
CA VAL A 262 18.51 4.71 0.06
C VAL A 262 19.88 4.85 -0.61
N ARG A 263 20.55 5.97 -0.34
CA ARG A 263 21.91 6.26 -0.81
C ARG A 263 22.75 6.70 0.37
N ASP A 264 23.95 6.13 0.50
CA ASP A 264 24.88 6.42 1.60
C ASP A 264 24.25 6.30 3.00
N GLY A 265 23.33 5.34 3.17
CA GLY A 265 22.60 5.09 4.41
C GLY A 265 21.52 6.13 4.76
N LEU A 266 21.10 6.95 3.80
CA LEU A 266 20.06 7.96 3.95
C LEU A 266 18.95 7.77 2.91
N ILE A 267 17.71 8.00 3.31
CA ILE A 267 16.54 7.98 2.43
C ILE A 267 16.53 9.25 1.57
N VAL A 268 16.71 9.07 0.26
CA VAL A 268 16.67 10.17 -0.72
C VAL A 268 15.29 10.27 -1.40
N GLU A 269 14.50 9.21 -1.39
CA GLU A 269 13.14 9.17 -1.92
C GLU A 269 12.29 8.14 -1.16
N SER A 270 11.02 8.48 -0.91
CA SER A 270 10.05 7.61 -0.25
C SER A 270 8.68 7.77 -0.89
N ARG A 271 8.01 6.65 -1.19
CA ARG A 271 6.59 6.62 -1.55
C ARG A 271 5.85 5.78 -0.53
N ASP A 272 5.00 6.44 0.24
CA ASP A 272 4.38 5.87 1.44
C ASP A 272 2.90 5.58 1.17
N TYR A 273 2.60 4.36 0.74
CA TYR A 273 1.23 3.91 0.49
C TYR A 273 0.55 3.45 1.80
N ALA A 274 0.44 4.37 2.74
CA ALA A 274 -0.11 4.12 4.07
C ALA A 274 -1.64 4.05 4.08
N ASP A 275 -2.22 3.29 5.03
CA ASP A 275 -3.66 3.17 5.21
C ASP A 275 -4.25 4.40 5.94
N HIS A 276 -4.38 5.49 5.20
CA HIS A 276 -4.96 6.74 5.72
C HIS A 276 -6.44 6.61 6.08
N LEU A 277 -7.17 5.67 5.46
CA LEU A 277 -8.57 5.39 5.78
C LEU A 277 -8.69 4.73 7.16
N ALA A 278 -7.87 3.72 7.46
CA ALA A 278 -7.90 3.04 8.74
C ALA A 278 -7.52 3.95 9.92
N ILE A 279 -6.51 4.80 9.79
CA ILE A 279 -6.15 5.76 10.86
C ILE A 279 -7.24 6.83 11.04
N ALA A 280 -7.83 7.32 9.95
CA ALA A 280 -8.93 8.27 10.02
C ALA A 280 -10.18 7.63 10.65
N ALA A 281 -10.47 6.37 10.34
CA ALA A 281 -11.54 5.61 10.98
C ALA A 281 -11.30 5.44 12.47
N ALA A 282 -10.12 4.98 12.87
CA ALA A 282 -9.77 4.76 14.26
C ALA A 282 -9.80 6.04 15.11
N THR A 283 -9.49 7.19 14.51
CA THR A 283 -9.47 8.49 15.20
C THR A 283 -10.75 9.31 15.00
N GLY A 284 -11.79 8.76 14.38
CA GLY A 284 -13.07 9.46 14.15
C GLY A 284 -13.01 10.60 13.13
N ARG A 285 -11.98 10.65 12.29
CA ARG A 285 -11.67 11.73 11.33
C ARG A 285 -11.96 11.39 9.87
N LEU A 286 -12.71 10.33 9.57
CA LEU A 286 -13.08 9.99 8.18
C LEU A 286 -13.77 11.16 7.47
N GLY A 287 -14.67 11.88 8.15
CA GLY A 287 -15.34 13.05 7.57
C GLY A 287 -14.37 14.17 7.16
N GLU A 288 -13.35 14.43 7.99
CA GLU A 288 -12.29 15.40 7.67
C GLU A 288 -11.46 14.94 6.48
N LEU A 289 -11.07 13.66 6.45
CA LEU A 289 -10.32 13.08 5.34
C LEU A 289 -11.10 13.17 4.02
N PHE A 290 -12.39 12.86 4.04
CA PHE A 290 -13.26 12.89 2.87
C PHE A 290 -13.48 14.30 2.31
N ALA A 291 -13.27 15.33 3.14
CA ALA A 291 -13.41 16.74 2.75
C ALA A 291 -12.14 17.30 2.07
N ARG A 292 -10.99 16.61 2.11
CA ARG A 292 -9.72 17.05 1.51
C ARG A 292 -9.64 16.89 -0.02
N ARG A 293 -10.79 16.91 -0.72
CA ARG A 293 -10.87 16.64 -2.17
C ARG A 293 -10.18 17.70 -3.01
#